data_AF-A0AB39L5S5-F1
#
_entry.id   AF-A0AB39L5S5-F1
#
_cell.length_a   1.000
_cell.length_b   1.000
_cell.length_c   1.000
_cell.angle_alpha   90.00
_cell.angle_beta   90.00
_cell.angle_gamma   90.00
#
_symmetry.space_group_name_H-M   'P 1'
#
loop_
_entity.id
_entity.type
_entity.pdbx_description
1 polymer ?
#
loop_
_entity_poly.entity_id
_entity_poly.type
_entity_poly.pdbx_seq_one_letter_code
_entity_poly.pdbx_strand_id
1 'polypeptide(L)'
;MRKAFLAVSALLFLDTIVQLYLAAFGTFALDLIPNHASFDYHAFNGQVVLRSLALLTILVAALAKAGKNTIWLTVGIFLLTWVQLLVFIVGGMLTGAGPDNPSIPGAWAVATHAVTGLLIIFSCYWLLLRARRLDRTGSVTRPEKVSAQAPAA
;
A
#
# COMPACT_ATOMS: atom_id res chain seq x y z
N MET A 1 -5.81 6.83 -21.02
CA MET A 1 -5.54 6.04 -19.79
C MET A 1 -4.76 6.76 -18.70
N ARG A 2 -3.98 7.82 -18.98
CA ARG A 2 -3.19 8.54 -17.94
C ARG A 2 -4.02 9.13 -16.80
N LYS A 3 -5.12 9.83 -17.11
CA LYS A 3 -6.08 10.34 -16.11
C LYS A 3 -6.69 9.23 -15.25
N ALA A 4 -7.06 8.10 -15.87
CA ALA A 4 -7.58 6.93 -15.15
C ALA A 4 -6.53 6.37 -14.19
N PHE A 5 -5.27 6.26 -14.64
CA PHE A 5 -4.17 5.83 -13.78
C PHE A 5 -3.92 6.78 -12.61
N LEU A 6 -3.99 8.09 -12.85
CA LEU A 6 -3.93 9.11 -11.79
C LEU A 6 -5.07 8.94 -10.78
N ALA A 7 -6.31 8.81 -11.25
CA ALA A 7 -7.48 8.64 -10.40
C ALA A 7 -7.37 7.38 -9.54
N VAL A 8 -7.06 6.23 -10.15
CA VAL A 8 -6.92 4.95 -9.44
C VAL A 8 -5.73 4.97 -8.47
N SER A 9 -4.60 5.60 -8.83
CA SER A 9 -3.46 5.77 -7.90
C SER A 9 -3.81 6.67 -6.71
N ALA A 10 -4.63 7.69 -6.92
CA ALA A 10 -5.11 8.56 -5.84
C ALA A 10 -6.07 7.82 -4.92
N LEU A 11 -7.02 7.06 -5.49
CA LEU A 11 -7.92 6.20 -4.71
C LEU A 11 -7.12 5.18 -3.90
N LEU A 12 -6.14 4.51 -4.50
CA LEU A 12 -5.29 3.55 -3.79
C LEU A 12 -4.54 4.19 -2.62
N PHE A 13 -3.98 5.39 -2.82
CA PHE A 13 -3.32 6.11 -1.73
C PHE A 13 -4.31 6.51 -0.63
N LEU A 14 -5.46 7.07 -0.97
CA LEU A 14 -6.48 7.44 0.01
C LEU A 14 -7.01 6.22 0.78
N ASP A 15 -7.19 5.09 0.10
CA ASP A 15 -7.59 3.84 0.72
C ASP A 15 -6.57 3.35 1.77
N THR A 16 -5.26 3.56 1.55
CA THR A 16 -4.28 3.25 2.61
C THR A 16 -4.40 4.15 3.85
N ILE A 17 -4.89 5.39 3.68
CA ILE A 17 -5.20 6.28 4.82
C ILE A 17 -6.47 5.83 5.52
N VAL A 18 -7.49 5.43 4.77
CA VAL A 18 -8.71 4.81 5.32
C VAL A 18 -8.36 3.53 6.08
N GLN A 19 -7.48 2.68 5.55
CA GLN A 19 -7.02 1.47 6.22
C GLN A 19 -6.39 1.76 7.59
N LEU A 20 -5.56 2.80 7.68
CA LEU A 20 -4.96 3.25 8.93
C LEU A 20 -6.02 3.81 9.90
N TYR A 21 -6.97 4.59 9.40
CA TYR A 21 -8.10 5.07 10.19
C TYR A 21 -8.93 3.90 10.75
N LEU A 22 -9.24 2.89 9.94
CA LEU A 22 -9.98 1.70 10.37
C LEU A 22 -9.21 0.88 11.41
N ALA A 23 -7.86 0.85 11.34
CA ALA A 23 -7.04 0.23 12.38
C ALA A 23 -7.14 0.97 13.72
N ALA A 24 -7.10 2.31 13.66
CA ALA A 24 -7.28 3.16 14.83
C ALA A 24 -8.69 3.02 15.41
N PHE A 25 -9.71 3.05 14.55
CA PHE A 25 -11.10 2.80 14.94
C PHE A 25 -11.25 1.44 15.63
N GLY A 26 -10.71 0.37 15.04
CA GLY A 26 -10.72 -0.97 15.64
C GLY A 26 -10.15 -1.00 17.05
N THR A 27 -9.03 -0.31 17.25
CA THR A 27 -8.36 -0.18 18.55
C THR A 27 -9.18 0.62 19.56
N PHE A 28 -9.66 1.81 19.18
CA PHE A 28 -10.38 2.70 20.09
C PHE A 28 -11.83 2.30 20.34
N ALA A 29 -12.39 1.43 19.51
CA ALA A 29 -13.75 0.90 19.66
C ALA A 29 -13.79 -0.51 20.29
N LEU A 30 -12.68 -1.02 20.81
CA LEU A 30 -12.57 -2.40 21.31
C LEU A 30 -13.57 -2.71 22.43
N ASP A 31 -13.76 -1.76 23.35
CA ASP A 31 -14.70 -1.92 24.48
C ASP A 31 -16.14 -1.51 24.12
N LEU A 32 -16.34 -0.92 22.95
CA LEU A 32 -17.64 -0.45 22.45
C LEU A 32 -18.35 -1.50 21.59
N ILE A 33 -17.58 -2.37 20.92
CA ILE A 33 -18.08 -3.36 19.97
C ILE A 33 -17.64 -4.76 20.43
N PRO A 34 -18.57 -5.67 20.77
CA PRO A 34 -18.24 -6.98 21.31
C PRO A 34 -17.51 -7.88 20.31
N ASN A 35 -16.87 -8.93 20.83
CA ASN A 35 -16.21 -10.00 20.06
C ASN A 35 -15.10 -9.52 19.11
N HIS A 36 -14.46 -8.39 19.40
CA HIS A 36 -13.42 -7.78 18.54
C HIS A 36 -13.89 -7.42 17.13
N ALA A 37 -15.22 -7.37 16.89
CA ALA A 37 -15.78 -7.04 15.58
C ALA A 37 -15.49 -5.60 15.14
N SER A 38 -14.95 -4.75 16.04
CA SER A 38 -14.41 -3.43 15.70
C SER A 38 -13.31 -3.49 14.62
N PHE A 39 -12.54 -4.58 14.57
CA PHE A 39 -11.48 -4.78 13.57
C PHE A 39 -11.96 -5.37 12.25
N ASP A 40 -13.20 -5.85 12.16
CA ASP A 40 -13.73 -6.49 10.94
C ASP A 40 -13.71 -5.53 9.74
N TYR A 41 -13.96 -4.24 9.98
CA TYR A 41 -13.87 -3.22 8.94
C TYR A 41 -12.44 -3.05 8.39
N HIS A 42 -11.44 -3.03 9.29
CA HIS A 42 -10.04 -2.97 8.91
C HIS A 42 -9.62 -4.24 8.15
N ALA A 43 -10.04 -5.40 8.63
CA ALA A 43 -9.77 -6.68 7.99
C ALA A 43 -10.41 -6.75 6.59
N PHE A 44 -11.68 -6.39 6.45
CA PHE A 44 -12.39 -6.40 5.17
C PHE A 44 -11.75 -5.45 4.16
N ASN A 45 -11.47 -4.20 4.55
CA ASN A 45 -10.85 -3.24 3.65
C ASN A 45 -9.46 -3.72 3.19
N GLY A 46 -8.62 -4.17 4.12
CA GLY A 46 -7.28 -4.66 3.81
C GLY A 46 -7.26 -5.93 2.96
N GLN A 47 -8.21 -6.84 3.17
CA GLN A 47 -8.25 -8.13 2.47
C GLN A 47 -8.93 -8.08 1.12
N VAL A 48 -9.94 -7.22 0.96
CA VAL A 48 -10.81 -7.18 -0.23
C VAL A 48 -10.58 -5.90 -1.01
N VAL A 49 -10.85 -4.74 -0.40
CA VAL A 49 -10.87 -3.44 -1.10
C VAL A 49 -9.46 -3.07 -1.56
N LEU A 50 -8.51 -2.98 -0.63
CA LEU A 50 -7.13 -2.59 -0.92
C LEU A 50 -6.45 -3.53 -1.92
N ARG A 51 -6.67 -4.84 -1.79
CA ARG A 51 -6.10 -5.83 -2.73
C ARG A 51 -6.69 -5.71 -4.13
N SER A 52 -8.01 -5.55 -4.22
CA SER A 52 -8.69 -5.39 -5.51
C SER A 52 -8.27 -4.10 -6.20
N LEU A 53 -8.14 -3.01 -5.42
CA LEU A 53 -7.71 -1.72 -5.93
C LEU A 53 -6.24 -1.73 -6.36
N ALA A 54 -5.36 -2.40 -5.61
CA ALA A 54 -3.96 -2.60 -6.00
C ALA A 54 -3.85 -3.42 -7.30
N LEU A 55 -4.65 -4.49 -7.46
CA LEU A 55 -4.71 -5.27 -8.70
C LEU A 55 -5.21 -4.42 -9.88
N LEU A 56 -6.31 -3.68 -9.71
CA LEU A 56 -6.81 -2.76 -10.72
C LEU A 56 -5.75 -1.73 -11.12
N THR A 57 -4.98 -1.23 -10.15
CA THR A 57 -3.91 -0.25 -10.39
C THR A 57 -2.80 -0.82 -11.28
N ILE A 58 -2.46 -2.11 -11.15
CA ILE A 58 -1.51 -2.80 -12.06
C ILE A 58 -2.03 -2.75 -13.50
N LEU A 59 -3.29 -3.15 -13.71
CA LEU A 59 -3.91 -3.18 -15.04
C LEU A 59 -3.92 -1.77 -15.66
N VAL A 60 -4.36 -0.78 -14.89
CA VAL A 60 -4.46 0.60 -15.37
C VAL A 60 -3.06 1.20 -15.62
N ALA A 61 -2.04 0.86 -14.82
CA ALA A 61 -0.66 1.27 -15.08
C ALA A 61 -0.11 0.73 -16.41
N ALA A 62 -0.41 -0.55 -16.71
CA ALA A 62 -0.04 -1.18 -17.97
C ALA A 62 -0.76 -0.51 -19.16
N LEU A 63 -2.07 -0.32 -19.06
CA LEU A 63 -2.89 0.37 -20.08
C LEU A 63 -2.49 1.83 -20.28
N ALA A 64 -2.02 2.51 -19.23
CA ALA A 64 -1.48 3.87 -19.30
C ALA A 64 -0.05 3.94 -19.84
N LYS A 65 0.60 2.80 -20.10
CA LYS A 65 2.00 2.70 -20.53
C LYS A 65 2.93 3.46 -19.57
N ALA A 66 2.74 3.28 -18.26
CA ALA A 66 3.42 4.05 -17.21
C ALA A 66 4.93 3.75 -17.05
N GLY A 67 5.49 2.87 -17.89
CA GLY A 67 6.89 2.43 -17.85
C GLY A 67 7.13 1.26 -16.89
N LYS A 68 8.12 0.41 -17.23
CA LYS A 68 8.44 -0.83 -16.51
C LYS A 68 8.61 -0.62 -15.00
N ASN A 69 9.37 0.40 -14.60
CA ASN A 69 9.63 0.67 -13.17
C ASN A 69 8.38 1.11 -12.39
N THR A 70 7.39 1.72 -13.04
CA THR A 70 6.14 2.10 -12.39
C THR A 70 5.20 0.92 -12.30
N ILE A 71 5.16 0.06 -13.32
CA ILE A 71 4.38 -1.19 -13.29
C ILE A 71 4.93 -2.15 -12.23
N TRP A 72 6.26 -2.29 -12.08
CA TRP A 72 6.81 -3.11 -11.00
C TRP A 72 6.56 -2.53 -9.62
N LEU A 73 6.45 -1.20 -9.49
CA LEU A 73 6.04 -0.58 -8.23
C LEU A 73 4.61 -0.98 -7.85
N THR A 74 3.67 -1.00 -8.80
CA THR A 74 2.28 -1.43 -8.51
C THR A 74 2.20 -2.92 -8.16
N VAL A 75 2.99 -3.77 -8.84
CA VAL A 75 3.12 -5.19 -8.47
C VAL A 75 3.69 -5.34 -7.05
N GLY A 76 4.74 -4.59 -6.72
CA GLY A 76 5.32 -4.58 -5.38
C GLY A 76 4.31 -4.18 -4.30
N ILE A 77 3.51 -3.13 -4.54
CA ILE A 77 2.42 -2.72 -3.63
C ILE A 77 1.41 -3.86 -3.44
N PHE A 78 0.96 -4.50 -4.53
CA PHE A 78 0.03 -5.62 -4.45
C PHE A 78 0.61 -6.78 -3.63
N LEU A 79 1.87 -7.18 -3.89
CA LEU A 79 2.52 -8.25 -3.12
C LEU A 79 2.69 -7.89 -1.64
N LEU A 80 3.00 -6.63 -1.32
CA LEU A 80 3.07 -6.17 0.07
C LEU A 80 1.73 -6.33 0.80
N THR A 81 0.58 -6.22 0.13
CA THR A 81 -0.74 -6.50 0.76
C THR A 81 -0.92 -7.97 1.16
N TRP A 82 -0.19 -8.89 0.52
CA TRP A 82 -0.15 -10.30 0.91
C TRP A 82 0.85 -10.55 2.04
N VAL A 83 1.98 -9.84 2.03
CA VAL A 83 2.95 -9.86 3.14
C VAL A 83 2.26 -9.48 4.45
N GLN A 84 1.30 -8.54 4.42
CA GLN A 84 0.50 -8.21 5.61
C GLN A 84 -0.18 -9.43 6.25
N LEU A 85 -0.71 -10.35 5.44
CA LEU A 85 -1.34 -11.59 5.92
C LEU A 85 -0.27 -12.59 6.39
N LEU A 86 0.82 -12.72 5.64
CA LEU A 86 1.90 -13.64 5.96
C LEU A 86 2.57 -13.34 7.30
N VAL A 87 2.65 -12.06 7.69
CA VAL A 87 3.16 -11.65 9.02
C VAL A 87 2.37 -12.32 10.14
N PHE A 88 1.04 -12.43 10.03
CA PHE A 88 0.23 -13.12 11.05
C PHE A 88 0.43 -14.63 11.03
N ILE A 89 0.42 -15.24 9.84
CA ILE A 89 0.56 -16.70 9.69
C ILE A 89 1.93 -17.15 10.18
N VAL A 90 3.00 -16.55 9.66
CA VAL A 90 4.38 -16.89 10.01
C VAL A 90 4.67 -16.51 11.46
N GLY A 91 4.19 -15.34 11.92
CA GLY A 91 4.33 -14.93 13.31
C GLY A 91 3.70 -15.93 14.29
N GLY A 92 2.47 -16.37 14.00
CA GLY A 92 1.79 -17.41 14.78
C GLY A 92 2.54 -18.75 14.75
N MET A 93 2.98 -19.21 13.57
CA MET A 93 3.76 -20.45 13.43
C MET A 93 5.07 -20.44 14.23
N LEU A 94 5.81 -19.32 14.22
CA LEU A 94 7.10 -19.20 14.89
C LEU A 94 6.99 -19.04 16.41
N THR A 95 5.86 -18.54 16.90
CA THR A 95 5.69 -18.17 18.32
C THR A 95 4.66 -19.02 19.06
N GLY A 96 3.90 -19.84 18.35
CA GLY A 96 2.75 -20.57 18.88
C GLY A 96 1.57 -19.66 19.27
N ALA A 97 1.63 -18.37 18.92
CA ALA A 97 0.59 -17.41 19.27
C ALA A 97 -0.63 -17.55 18.36
N GLY A 98 -1.81 -17.35 18.94
CA GLY A 98 -3.08 -17.32 18.23
C GLY A 98 -4.15 -16.57 19.03
N PRO A 99 -5.38 -16.48 18.49
CA PRO A 99 -6.49 -15.80 19.17
C PRO A 99 -6.74 -16.34 20.59
N ASP A 100 -6.69 -17.66 20.77
CA ASP A 100 -6.92 -18.32 22.05
C ASP A 100 -5.65 -18.48 22.90
N ASN A 101 -4.49 -18.09 22.36
CA ASN A 101 -3.19 -18.20 23.02
C ASN A 101 -2.32 -16.96 22.74
N PRO A 102 -2.67 -15.79 23.31
CA PRO A 102 -1.89 -14.59 23.11
C PRO A 102 -0.52 -14.70 23.80
N SER A 103 0.55 -14.22 23.14
CA SER A 103 1.90 -14.21 23.70
C SER A 103 2.66 -12.94 23.32
N ILE A 104 3.61 -12.52 24.18
CA ILE A 104 4.46 -11.36 23.91
C ILE A 104 5.30 -11.54 22.63
N PRO A 105 5.96 -12.69 22.39
CA PRO A 105 6.65 -12.92 21.12
C PRO A 105 5.73 -12.81 19.90
N GLY A 106 4.50 -13.33 19.99
CA GLY A 106 3.50 -13.22 18.92
C GLY A 106 3.11 -11.77 18.65
N ALA A 107 2.91 -10.97 19.70
CA ALA A 107 2.63 -9.54 19.57
C ALA A 107 3.78 -8.78 18.87
N TRP A 108 5.04 -9.07 19.22
CA TRP A 108 6.20 -8.49 18.53
C TRP A 108 6.30 -8.90 17.06
N ALA A 109 6.03 -10.17 16.75
CA ALA A 109 6.02 -10.64 15.37
C ALA A 109 4.96 -9.90 14.55
N VAL A 110 3.73 -9.80 15.07
CA VAL A 110 2.63 -9.12 14.40
C VAL A 110 2.85 -7.61 14.32
N ALA A 111 3.58 -6.97 15.25
CA ALA A 111 3.88 -5.54 15.19
C ALA A 111 4.61 -5.13 13.89
N THR A 112 5.31 -6.06 13.22
CA THR A 112 5.91 -5.82 11.89
C THR A 112 4.88 -5.50 10.80
N HIS A 113 3.60 -5.86 11.01
CA HIS A 113 2.45 -5.46 10.19
C HIS A 113 2.37 -3.93 10.05
N ALA A 114 2.52 -3.20 11.15
CA ALA A 114 2.46 -1.74 11.14
C ALA A 114 3.60 -1.13 10.29
N VAL A 115 4.81 -1.67 10.39
CA VAL A 115 5.99 -1.21 9.64
C VAL A 115 5.80 -1.45 8.14
N THR A 116 5.33 -2.64 7.76
CA THR A 116 5.05 -2.96 6.35
C THR A 116 3.85 -2.18 5.82
N GLY A 117 2.87 -1.84 6.67
CA GLY A 117 1.75 -0.97 6.34
C GLY A 117 2.21 0.45 5.98
N LEU A 118 3.16 1.01 6.74
CA LEU A 118 3.79 2.30 6.40
C LEU A 118 4.51 2.24 5.05
N LEU A 119 5.24 1.16 4.77
CA LEU A 119 5.90 0.98 3.48
C LEU A 119 4.92 1.00 2.31
N ILE A 120 3.73 0.38 2.48
CA ILE A 120 2.65 0.44 1.48
C ILE A 120 2.17 1.88 1.29
N ILE A 121 1.89 2.63 2.37
CA ILE A 121 1.45 4.02 2.30
C ILE A 121 2.47 4.88 1.51
N PHE A 122 3.75 4.79 1.85
CA PHE A 122 4.80 5.54 1.14
C PHE A 122 4.94 5.12 -0.32
N SER A 123 4.81 3.84 -0.62
CA SER A 123 4.84 3.33 -1.99
C SER A 123 3.66 3.84 -2.82
N CYS A 124 2.45 3.86 -2.26
CA CYS A 124 1.25 4.42 -2.89
C CYS A 124 1.37 5.94 -3.10
N TYR A 125 1.93 6.67 -2.12
CA TYR A 125 2.22 8.09 -2.28
C TYR A 125 3.21 8.34 -3.43
N TRP A 126 4.31 7.57 -3.49
CA TRP A 126 5.26 7.67 -4.60
C TRP A 126 4.60 7.39 -5.94
N LEU A 127 3.78 6.34 -6.01
CA LEU A 127 3.01 5.97 -7.20
C LEU A 127 2.12 7.12 -7.67
N LEU A 128 1.39 7.76 -6.74
CA LEU A 128 0.57 8.93 -7.02
C LEU A 128 1.40 10.08 -7.63
N LEU A 129 2.60 10.35 -7.10
CA LEU A 129 3.50 11.35 -7.69
C LEU A 129 3.95 10.99 -9.11
N ARG A 130 4.25 9.71 -9.38
CA ARG A 130 4.57 9.25 -10.75
C ARG A 130 3.38 9.37 -11.68
N ALA A 131 2.18 8.99 -11.24
CA ALA A 131 0.95 9.09 -12.02
C ALA A 131 0.61 10.55 -12.37
N ARG A 132 0.74 11.47 -11.40
CA ARG A 132 0.58 12.92 -11.62
C ARG A 132 1.56 13.45 -12.65
N ARG A 133 2.83 13.01 -12.60
CA ARG A 133 3.84 13.43 -13.58
C ARG A 133 3.54 12.89 -14.97
N LEU A 134 3.15 11.62 -15.08
CA LEU A 134 2.78 11.00 -16.34
C LEU A 134 1.61 11.74 -17.00
N ASP A 135 0.60 12.10 -16.20
CA ASP A 135 -0.56 12.85 -16.69
C ASP A 135 -0.18 14.25 -17.20
N ARG A 136 0.67 14.97 -16.44
CA ARG A 136 1.09 16.34 -16.79
C ARG A 136 2.10 16.44 -17.94
N THR A 137 3.04 15.51 -18.02
CA THR A 137 4.22 15.63 -18.91
C THR A 137 4.30 14.55 -19.97
N GLY A 138 3.44 13.53 -19.89
CA GLY A 138 3.53 12.36 -20.76
C GLY A 138 4.66 11.39 -20.42
N SER A 139 5.50 11.69 -19.43
CA SER A 139 6.56 10.81 -18.92
C SER A 139 6.52 10.67 -17.39
N VAL A 140 6.98 9.53 -16.89
CA VAL A 140 7.23 9.30 -15.45
C VAL A 140 8.65 9.71 -15.02
N THR A 141 9.60 9.78 -15.96
CA THR A 141 10.98 10.19 -15.66
C THR A 141 11.05 11.69 -15.40
N ARG A 142 11.98 12.10 -14.53
CA ARG A 142 12.31 13.52 -14.41
C ARG A 142 13.03 13.91 -15.70
N PRO A 143 12.69 15.04 -16.36
CA PRO A 143 13.53 15.57 -17.42
C PRO A 143 14.95 15.70 -16.88
N GLU A 144 15.91 15.13 -17.60
CA GLU A 144 17.32 15.34 -17.28
C GLU A 144 17.57 16.85 -17.31
N LYS A 145 18.19 17.40 -16.27
CA LYS A 145 18.63 18.79 -16.33
C LYS A 145 19.61 18.82 -17.50
N VAL A 146 19.27 19.53 -18.58
CA VAL A 146 20.21 19.85 -19.65
C VAL A 146 21.41 20.49 -18.95
N SER A 147 22.51 19.75 -18.83
CA SER A 147 23.77 20.31 -18.40
C SER A 147 24.10 21.38 -19.42
N ALA A 148 24.12 22.64 -18.99
CA ALA A 148 24.54 23.73 -19.84
C ALA A 148 25.96 23.40 -20.31
N GLN A 149 26.11 23.00 -21.57
CA GLN A 149 27.41 22.90 -22.20
C GLN A 149 28.08 24.26 -22.03
N ALA A 150 29.14 24.29 -21.23
CA ALA A 150 30.01 25.46 -21.15
C ALA A 150 30.55 25.72 -22.57
N PRO A 151 30.50 26.97 -23.07
CA PRO A 151 31.07 27.28 -24.38
C PRO A 151 32.56 26.95 -24.34
N ALA A 152 33.01 26.23 -25.37
CA ALA A 152 34.43 25.95 -25.57
C ALA A 152 35.19 27.28 -25.65
N ALA A 153 36.19 27.44 -24.79
CA ALA A 153 37.15 28.55 -24.80
C ALA A 153 38.24 28.32 -25.83
#